data_AF-A0A2N2UIL1-F1
#
_entry.id   AF-A0A2N2UIL1-F1
#
_cell.length_a   1.000
_cell.length_b   1.000
_cell.length_c   1.000
_cell.angle_alpha   90.00
_cell.angle_beta   90.00
_cell.angle_gamma   90.00
#
_symmetry.space_group_name_H-M   'P 1'
#
loop_
_entity.id
_entity.type
_entity.pdbx_description
1 polymer ?
#
loop_
_entity_poly.entity_id
_entity_poly.type
_entity_poly.pdbx_seq_one_letter_code
_entity_poly.pdbx_strand_id
1 'polypeptide(L)'
;MARDLRRGADERKKKLQDAFDALLARSRTALAARQAVLPRPEFPPELPVSARRDEIAEALTAHQVIIVCGETGSGKTTQLPKICMTLGRGAAGLIGHTQPRRLAARATASRIAQELNSPLGQAVGYKIR
;
A
#
# COMPACT_ATOMS: atom_id res chain seq x y z
N MET A 1 44.71 -13.59 23.70
CA MET A 1 43.66 -12.59 24.02
C MET A 1 43.06 -11.91 22.79
N ALA A 2 43.83 -11.25 21.90
CA ALA A 2 43.24 -10.50 20.76
C ALA A 2 42.54 -11.37 19.68
N ARG A 3 42.92 -12.64 19.50
CA ARG A 3 42.29 -13.57 18.53
C ARG A 3 40.91 -14.08 18.99
N ASP A 4 40.73 -14.35 20.28
CA ASP A 4 39.43 -14.82 20.82
C ASP A 4 38.35 -13.74 20.76
N LEU A 5 38.72 -12.48 21.01
CA LEU A 5 37.80 -11.35 20.90
C LEU A 5 37.30 -11.13 19.46
N ARG A 6 38.15 -11.36 18.45
CA ARG A 6 37.75 -11.29 17.03
C ARG A 6 36.83 -12.45 16.64
N ARG A 7 37.15 -13.67 17.09
CA ARG A 7 36.32 -14.86 16.83
C ARG A 7 34.92 -14.74 17.44
N GLY A 8 34.80 -14.22 18.66
CA GLY A 8 33.50 -13.96 19.28
C GLY A 8 32.68 -12.88 18.56
N ALA A 9 33.34 -11.87 17.98
CA ALA A 9 32.68 -10.86 17.15
C ALA A 9 32.18 -11.44 15.81
N ASP A 10 32.96 -12.32 15.18
CA ASP A 10 32.59 -12.98 13.92
C ASP A 10 31.42 -13.96 14.11
N GLU A 11 31.40 -14.72 15.19
CA GLU A 11 30.29 -15.61 15.54
C GLU A 11 29.00 -14.83 15.84
N ARG A 12 29.12 -13.69 16.54
CA ARG A 12 27.98 -12.80 16.79
C ARG A 12 27.45 -12.18 15.50
N LYS A 13 28.35 -11.75 14.60
CA LYS A 13 27.99 -11.20 13.29
C LYS A 13 27.25 -12.26 12.44
N LYS A 14 27.74 -13.49 12.42
CA LYS A 14 27.09 -14.61 11.72
C LYS A 14 25.68 -14.87 12.26
N LYS A 15 25.53 -14.96 13.59
CA LYS A 15 24.20 -15.13 14.21
C LYS A 15 23.22 -14.01 13.86
N LEU A 16 23.68 -12.76 13.85
CA LEU A 16 22.85 -11.62 13.44
C LEU A 16 22.45 -11.70 11.96
N GLN A 17 23.37 -12.11 11.10
CA GLN A 17 23.10 -12.30 9.67
C GLN A 17 22.06 -13.41 9.45
N ASP A 18 22.25 -14.57 10.07
CA ASP A 18 21.30 -15.69 9.97
C ASP A 18 19.90 -15.29 10.48
N ALA A 19 19.84 -14.52 11.57
CA ALA A 19 18.58 -13.99 12.11
C ALA A 19 17.91 -12.98 11.17
N PHE A 20 18.71 -12.10 10.55
CA PHE A 20 18.22 -11.14 9.56
C PHE A 20 17.68 -11.84 8.31
N ASP A 21 18.41 -12.81 7.78
CA ASP A 21 18.01 -13.56 6.59
C ASP A 21 16.72 -14.35 6.84
N ALA A 22 16.59 -14.97 8.02
CA ALA A 22 15.36 -15.63 8.44
C ALA A 22 14.17 -14.66 8.62
N LEU A 23 14.41 -13.43 9.08
CA LEU A 23 13.38 -12.40 9.15
C LEU A 23 12.96 -11.91 7.76
N LEU A 24 13.94 -11.68 6.87
CA LEU A 24 13.72 -11.24 5.51
C LEU A 24 12.93 -12.26 4.70
N ALA A 25 13.26 -13.56 4.83
CA ALA A 25 12.52 -14.64 4.18
C ALA A 25 11.05 -14.67 4.63
N ARG A 26 10.80 -14.61 5.96
CA ARG A 26 9.44 -14.56 6.51
C ARG A 26 8.67 -13.33 6.03
N SER A 27 9.33 -12.16 5.99
CA SER A 27 8.73 -10.91 5.51
C SER A 27 8.32 -11.01 4.03
N ARG A 28 9.20 -11.52 3.17
CA ARG A 28 8.93 -11.71 1.73
C ARG A 28 7.77 -12.68 1.48
N THR A 29 7.74 -13.81 2.18
CA THR A 29 6.64 -14.78 2.05
C THR A 29 5.31 -14.18 2.49
N ALA A 30 5.28 -13.45 3.62
CA ALA A 30 4.07 -12.79 4.09
C ALA A 30 3.58 -11.70 3.12
N LEU A 31 4.50 -10.92 2.54
CA LEU A 31 4.17 -9.92 1.52
C LEU A 31 3.58 -10.58 0.27
N ALA A 32 4.21 -11.63 -0.26
CA ALA A 32 3.72 -12.35 -1.43
C ALA A 32 2.32 -12.95 -1.20
N ALA A 33 2.09 -13.54 -0.02
CA ALA A 33 0.78 -14.06 0.35
C ALA A 33 -0.29 -12.97 0.39
N ARG A 34 0.01 -11.78 0.94
CA ARG A 34 -0.91 -10.64 0.92
C ARG A 34 -1.16 -10.14 -0.50
N GLN A 35 -0.12 -9.96 -1.31
CA GLN A 35 -0.25 -9.53 -2.70
C GLN A 35 -1.14 -10.46 -3.53
N ALA A 36 -1.05 -11.78 -3.29
CA ALA A 36 -1.83 -12.78 -4.02
C ALA A 36 -3.35 -12.71 -3.73
N VAL A 37 -3.76 -12.22 -2.55
CA VAL A 37 -5.18 -12.16 -2.15
C VAL A 37 -5.80 -10.77 -2.28
N LEU A 38 -5.01 -9.74 -2.60
CA LEU A 38 -5.54 -8.40 -2.79
C LEU A 38 -6.42 -8.32 -4.04
N PRO A 39 -7.60 -7.66 -3.97
CA PRO A 39 -8.44 -7.46 -5.15
C PRO A 39 -7.70 -6.64 -6.20
N ARG A 40 -7.93 -6.97 -7.48
CA ARG A 40 -7.36 -6.23 -8.61
C ARG A 40 -8.26 -5.04 -8.93
N PRO A 41 -7.78 -3.80 -8.83
CA PRO A 41 -8.62 -2.65 -9.12
C PRO A 41 -8.91 -2.51 -10.62
N GLU A 42 -10.16 -2.21 -10.95
CA GLU A 42 -10.57 -1.75 -12.27
C GLU A 42 -10.75 -0.22 -12.27
N PHE A 43 -10.53 0.39 -13.43
CA PHE A 43 -10.53 1.84 -13.61
C PHE A 43 -11.53 2.22 -14.71
N PRO A 44 -12.64 2.87 -14.36
CA PRO A 44 -13.63 3.33 -15.34
C PRO A 44 -13.00 4.41 -16.23
N PRO A 45 -12.98 4.23 -17.57
CA PRO A 45 -12.26 5.12 -18.50
C PRO A 45 -12.87 6.54 -18.59
N GLU A 46 -14.13 6.70 -18.19
CA GLU A 46 -14.84 7.98 -18.19
C GLU A 46 -14.35 8.96 -17.11
N LEU A 47 -13.62 8.47 -16.09
CA LEU A 47 -13.09 9.32 -15.04
C LEU A 47 -11.74 9.92 -15.43
N PRO A 48 -11.56 11.26 -15.37
CA PRO A 48 -10.30 11.92 -15.71
C PRO A 48 -9.07 11.36 -14.99
N VAL A 49 -9.20 10.96 -13.72
CA VAL A 49 -8.10 10.36 -12.96
C VAL A 49 -7.74 8.96 -13.47
N SER A 50 -8.71 8.17 -13.92
CA SER A 50 -8.45 6.84 -14.51
C SER A 50 -7.66 6.95 -15.82
N ALA A 51 -8.00 7.94 -16.66
CA ALA A 51 -7.31 8.17 -17.93
C ALA A 51 -5.83 8.55 -17.74
N ARG A 52 -5.48 9.18 -16.61
CA ARG A 52 -4.11 9.59 -16.25
C ARG A 52 -3.44 8.66 -15.22
N ARG A 53 -3.95 7.45 -15.04
CA ARG A 53 -3.46 6.54 -13.98
C ARG A 53 -1.96 6.25 -14.09
N ASP A 54 -1.44 6.11 -15.31
CA ASP A 54 -0.04 5.73 -15.55
C ASP A 54 0.89 6.92 -15.23
N GLU A 55 0.51 8.14 -15.65
CA GLU A 55 1.19 9.40 -15.28
C GLU A 55 1.26 9.57 -13.75
N ILE A 56 0.13 9.31 -13.05
CA ILE A 56 0.07 9.40 -11.59
C ILE A 56 0.92 8.30 -10.93
N ALA A 57 0.90 7.08 -11.46
CA ALA A 57 1.66 5.96 -10.94
C ALA A 57 3.17 6.18 -11.06
N GLU A 58 3.60 6.73 -12.20
CA GLU A 58 4.98 7.14 -12.44
C GLU A 58 5.41 8.24 -11.45
N ALA A 59 4.61 9.29 -11.30
CA ALA A 59 4.88 10.37 -10.36
C ALA A 59 4.98 9.88 -8.91
N LEU A 60 4.09 8.97 -8.49
CA LEU A 60 4.14 8.32 -7.17
C LEU A 60 5.39 7.46 -6.97
N THR A 61 5.97 6.93 -8.04
CA THR A 61 7.18 6.11 -7.98
C THR A 61 8.43 6.99 -7.91
N ALA A 62 8.44 8.08 -8.68
CA ALA A 62 9.57 9.01 -8.75
C ALA A 62 9.65 9.96 -7.54
N HIS A 63 8.52 10.28 -6.91
CA HIS A 63 8.45 11.30 -5.88
C HIS A 63 7.80 10.79 -4.58
N GLN A 64 8.40 11.15 -3.45
CA GLN A 64 7.85 10.84 -2.13
C GLN A 64 6.51 11.55 -1.89
N VAL A 65 6.36 12.76 -2.43
CA VAL A 65 5.16 13.59 -2.28
C VAL A 65 4.77 14.13 -3.65
N ILE A 66 3.50 14.02 -4.00
CA ILE A 66 2.90 14.62 -5.19
C ILE A 66 1.64 15.38 -4.82
N ILE A 67 1.28 16.37 -5.65
CA ILE A 67 0.02 17.11 -5.52
C ILE A 67 -0.81 16.79 -6.76
N VAL A 68 -2.01 16.23 -6.54
CA VAL A 68 -2.94 15.90 -7.62
C VAL A 68 -4.14 16.84 -7.56
N CYS A 69 -4.22 17.72 -8.56
CA CYS A 69 -5.32 18.67 -8.71
C CYS A 69 -6.36 18.14 -9.71
N GLY A 70 -7.63 18.46 -9.48
CA GLY A 70 -8.72 18.14 -10.40
C GLY A 70 -10.05 18.60 -9.85
N GLU A 71 -11.04 18.81 -10.71
CA GLU A 71 -12.39 19.24 -10.31
C GLU A 71 -13.14 18.19 -9.47
N THR A 72 -14.21 18.60 -8.80
CA THR A 72 -15.13 17.65 -8.14
C THR A 72 -15.71 16.69 -9.18
N GLY A 73 -15.81 15.40 -8.86
CA GLY A 73 -16.30 14.39 -9.80
C GLY A 73 -15.22 13.73 -10.67
N SER A 74 -14.00 14.28 -10.74
CA SER A 74 -12.87 13.70 -11.51
C SER A 74 -12.41 12.29 -11.10
N GLY A 75 -12.93 11.74 -9.99
CA GLY A 75 -12.58 10.40 -9.49
C GLY A 75 -11.43 10.36 -8.47
N LYS A 76 -10.84 11.50 -8.07
CA LYS A 76 -9.68 11.53 -7.14
C LYS A 76 -9.87 10.65 -5.89
N THR A 77 -10.96 10.86 -5.19
CA THR A 77 -11.27 10.19 -3.91
C THR A 77 -11.40 8.67 -4.04
N THR A 78 -11.92 8.16 -5.16
CA THR A 78 -12.18 6.73 -5.35
C THR A 78 -11.05 6.03 -6.11
N GLN A 79 -10.37 6.73 -7.02
CA GLN A 79 -9.37 6.12 -7.91
C GLN A 79 -7.93 6.20 -7.38
N LEU A 80 -7.53 7.29 -6.68
CA LEU A 80 -6.14 7.41 -6.18
C LEU A 80 -5.72 6.28 -5.23
N PRO A 81 -6.55 5.85 -4.25
CA PRO A 81 -6.20 4.70 -3.40
C PRO A 81 -6.02 3.41 -4.20
N LYS A 82 -6.84 3.21 -5.25
CA LYS A 82 -6.74 2.05 -6.14
C LYS A 82 -5.45 2.09 -6.97
N ILE A 83 -5.01 3.26 -7.46
CA ILE A 83 -3.71 3.41 -8.14
C ILE A 83 -2.58 3.04 -7.18
N CYS A 84 -2.58 3.57 -5.94
CA CYS A 84 -1.60 3.19 -4.92
C CYS A 84 -1.57 1.68 -4.64
N MET A 85 -2.73 1.02 -4.71
CA MET A 85 -2.87 -0.42 -4.54
C MET A 85 -2.18 -1.19 -5.68
N THR A 86 -2.32 -0.75 -6.94
CA THR A 86 -1.62 -1.36 -8.09
C THR A 86 -0.10 -1.27 -7.97
N LEU A 87 0.41 -0.24 -7.31
CA LEU A 87 1.84 -0.08 -6.98
C LEU A 87 2.31 -0.95 -5.80
N GLY A 88 1.45 -1.83 -5.28
CA GLY A 88 1.77 -2.74 -4.17
C GLY A 88 1.80 -2.08 -2.79
N ARG A 89 1.46 -0.79 -2.66
CA ARG A 89 1.56 -0.04 -1.39
C ARG A 89 0.59 -0.56 -0.32
N GLY A 90 -0.52 -1.19 -0.73
CA GLY A 90 -1.49 -1.83 0.18
C GLY A 90 -1.11 -3.24 0.64
N ALA A 91 -0.03 -3.84 0.14
CA ALA A 91 0.40 -5.18 0.53
C ALA A 91 1.52 -5.18 1.58
N ALA A 92 2.44 -4.20 1.47
CA ALA A 92 3.52 -3.98 2.43
C ALA A 92 3.05 -3.25 3.70
N GLY A 93 1.87 -2.63 3.66
CA GLY A 93 1.29 -1.86 4.76
C GLY A 93 -0.17 -1.53 4.49
N LEU A 94 -0.61 -0.34 4.89
CA LEU A 94 -1.97 0.15 4.69
C LEU A 94 -1.95 1.46 3.89
N ILE A 95 -2.98 1.64 3.04
CA ILE A 95 -3.22 2.91 2.36
C ILE A 95 -4.20 3.72 3.23
N GLY A 96 -3.72 4.82 3.80
CA GLY A 96 -4.53 5.75 4.58
C GLY A 96 -5.20 6.78 3.68
N HIS A 97 -6.52 6.77 3.61
CA HIS A 97 -7.30 7.80 2.92
C HIS A 97 -8.07 8.64 3.93
N THR A 98 -7.67 9.89 4.12
CA THR A 98 -8.28 10.79 5.10
C THR A 98 -9.42 11.60 4.47
N GLN A 99 -10.48 11.82 5.25
CA GLN A 99 -11.63 12.62 4.84
C GLN A 99 -12.03 13.54 5.98
N PRO A 100 -12.29 14.85 5.72
CA PRO A 100 -12.64 15.80 6.77
C PRO A 100 -14.03 15.56 7.36
N ARG A 101 -14.92 14.89 6.61
CA ARG A 101 -16.32 14.64 7.01
C ARG A 101 -16.54 13.15 7.28
N ARG A 102 -17.14 12.83 8.43
CA ARG A 102 -17.48 11.45 8.83
C ARG A 102 -18.30 10.71 7.76
N LEU A 103 -19.33 11.35 7.23
CA LEU A 103 -20.19 10.76 6.20
C LEU A 103 -19.42 10.47 4.90
N ALA A 104 -18.51 11.38 4.51
CA ALA A 104 -17.66 11.19 3.33
C ALA A 104 -16.68 10.01 3.52
N ALA A 105 -16.11 9.84 4.72
CA ALA A 105 -15.25 8.70 5.02
C ALA A 105 -15.99 7.36 4.84
N ARG A 106 -17.21 7.25 5.42
CA ARG A 106 -18.04 6.03 5.30
C ARG A 106 -18.44 5.77 3.84
N ALA A 107 -18.98 6.79 3.17
CA ALA A 107 -19.44 6.67 1.79
C ALA A 107 -18.30 6.31 0.83
N THR A 108 -17.12 6.93 1.01
CA THR A 108 -15.92 6.63 0.22
C THR A 108 -15.49 5.18 0.44
N ALA A 109 -15.38 4.73 1.68
CA ALA A 109 -14.96 3.36 1.99
C ALA A 109 -15.95 2.33 1.41
N SER A 110 -17.26 2.53 1.59
CA SER A 110 -18.28 1.67 0.99
C SER A 110 -18.20 1.65 -0.53
N ARG A 111 -18.00 2.80 -1.17
CA ARG A 111 -17.90 2.90 -2.63
C ARG A 111 -16.65 2.20 -3.17
N ILE A 112 -15.49 2.39 -2.55
CA ILE A 112 -14.25 1.72 -2.98
C ILE A 112 -14.36 0.20 -2.76
N ALA A 113 -14.97 -0.25 -1.65
CA ALA A 113 -15.21 -1.68 -1.41
C ALA A 113 -16.08 -2.30 -2.52
N GLN A 114 -17.17 -1.61 -2.91
CA GLN A 114 -18.02 -2.00 -4.04
C GLN A 114 -17.25 -2.06 -5.36
N GLU A 115 -16.48 -1.02 -5.70
CA GLU A 115 -15.68 -0.99 -6.93
C GLU A 115 -14.58 -2.07 -6.97
N LEU A 116 -14.13 -2.55 -5.81
CA LEU A 116 -13.16 -3.65 -5.69
C LEU A 116 -13.81 -5.03 -5.59
N ASN A 117 -15.14 -5.13 -5.67
CA ASN A 117 -15.90 -6.36 -5.46
C ASN A 117 -15.52 -7.06 -4.13
N SER A 118 -15.27 -6.27 -3.08
CA SER A 118 -14.87 -6.75 -1.75
C SER A 118 -15.91 -6.35 -0.72
N PRO A 119 -16.23 -7.22 0.25
CA PRO A 119 -17.00 -6.80 1.43
C PRO A 119 -16.27 -5.67 2.17
N LEU A 120 -17.05 -4.69 2.65
CA LEU A 120 -16.53 -3.64 3.53
C LEU A 120 -16.05 -4.29 4.83
N GLY A 121 -14.85 -3.92 5.29
CA GLY A 121 -14.15 -4.50 6.43
C GLY A 121 -13.09 -5.54 6.07
N GLN A 122 -13.04 -6.01 4.81
CA GLN A 122 -11.97 -6.89 4.34
C GLN A 122 -10.82 -6.09 3.71
N ALA A 123 -10.86 -5.84 2.39
CA ALA A 123 -9.82 -5.07 1.72
C ALA A 123 -9.89 -3.56 2.01
N VAL A 124 -11.09 -3.05 2.35
CA VAL A 124 -11.35 -1.64 2.59
C VAL A 124 -12.13 -1.48 3.89
N GLY A 125 -11.70 -0.57 4.75
CA GLY A 125 -12.40 -0.23 5.99
C GLY A 125 -12.30 1.26 6.31
N TYR A 126 -12.97 1.68 7.38
CA TYR A 126 -12.85 3.04 7.89
C TYR A 126 -12.84 3.05 9.42
N LYS A 127 -12.26 4.11 10.00
CA LYS A 127 -12.30 4.39 11.43
C LYS A 127 -12.70 5.85 11.64
N ILE A 128 -13.67 6.07 12.52
CA ILE A 128 -14.20 7.40 12.85
C ILE A 128 -14.26 7.49 14.38
N ARG A 129 -13.88 8.65 14.92
CA ARG A 129 -14.16 9.04 16.32
C ARG A 129 -15.45 9.83 16.34
#